data_AF-A0A5A9GSF1-F1
#
_entry.id   AF-A0A5A9GSF1-F1
#
_cell.length_a   1.000
_cell.length_b   1.000
_cell.length_c   1.000
_cell.angle_alpha   90.00
_cell.angle_beta   90.00
_cell.angle_gamma   90.00
#
_symmetry.space_group_name_H-M   'P 1'
#
loop_
_entity.id
_entity.type
_entity.pdbx_description
1 polymer ?
#
loop_
_entity_poly.entity_id
_entity_poly.type
_entity_poly.pdbx_seq_one_letter_code
_entity_poly.pdbx_strand_id
1 'polypeptide(L)'
;MRRLVLLAALLLAACSGEPSEGDMRKLVEAHTRRTLERQGNATFRGFDNFRKQGCVEAKPKGGPIESGQHDCYYAATFVPQPGQPPLTVNGKGRFRHTDKGITFEDLGAQPR
;
A
#
# COMPACT_ATOMS: atom_id res chain seq x y z
N MET A 1 12.53 -13.36 -34.66
CA MET A 1 12.88 -12.17 -33.84
C MET A 1 11.64 -11.60 -33.12
N ARG A 2 10.84 -12.44 -32.43
CA ARG A 2 9.57 -12.02 -31.80
C ARG A 2 9.56 -12.19 -30.26
N ARG A 3 10.64 -12.73 -29.70
CA ARG A 3 10.81 -13.00 -28.26
C ARG A 3 11.58 -11.90 -27.50
N LEU A 4 12.20 -10.95 -28.21
CA LEU A 4 12.97 -9.84 -27.61
C LEU A 4 12.10 -8.65 -27.17
N VAL A 5 10.88 -8.51 -27.70
CA VAL A 5 10.00 -7.38 -27.37
C VAL A 5 9.35 -7.54 -26.00
N LEU A 6 9.15 -8.77 -25.50
CA LEU A 6 8.52 -9.01 -24.20
C LEU A 6 9.43 -8.72 -23.00
N LEU A 7 10.76 -8.79 -23.14
CA LEU A 7 11.66 -8.47 -22.03
C LEU A 7 11.78 -6.96 -21.76
N ALA A 8 11.59 -6.11 -22.76
CA ALA A 8 11.70 -4.66 -22.60
C ALA A 8 10.53 -4.06 -21.79
N ALA A 9 9.33 -4.66 -21.85
CA ALA A 9 8.17 -4.19 -21.11
C ALA A 9 8.25 -4.46 -19.59
N LEU A 10 8.96 -5.51 -19.18
CA LEU A 10 9.15 -5.85 -17.75
C LEU A 10 10.14 -4.91 -17.04
N LEU A 11 11.04 -4.27 -17.78
CA LEU A 11 12.05 -3.35 -17.21
C LEU A 11 11.51 -1.93 -16.98
N LEU A 12 10.43 -1.53 -17.66
CA LEU A 12 9.84 -0.19 -17.53
C LEU A 12 9.01 -0.01 -16.25
N ALA A 13 8.54 -1.09 -15.62
CA ALA A 13 7.79 -1.01 -14.36
C ALA A 13 8.71 -0.83 -13.13
N ALA A 14 10.02 -1.07 -13.26
CA ALA A 14 10.97 -1.03 -12.14
C ALA A 14 11.56 0.38 -11.88
N CYS A 15 11.32 1.37 -12.75
CA CYS A 15 11.92 2.71 -12.63
C CYS A 15 10.99 3.77 -12.02
N SER A 16 9.76 3.43 -11.63
CA SER A 16 8.80 4.40 -11.08
C SER A 16 9.10 4.82 -9.64
N GLY A 17 9.94 4.07 -8.90
CA GLY A 17 10.20 4.33 -7.47
C GLY A 17 9.01 4.03 -6.55
N GLU A 18 7.83 3.80 -7.11
CA GLU A 18 6.62 3.48 -6.38
C GLU A 18 6.68 2.12 -5.68
N PRO A 19 6.03 1.97 -4.51
CA PRO A 19 5.89 0.67 -3.87
C PRO A 19 5.04 -0.27 -4.74
N SER A 20 5.41 -1.55 -4.73
CA SER A 20 4.60 -2.59 -5.36
C SER A 20 3.30 -2.84 -4.57
N GLU A 21 2.27 -3.37 -5.21
CA GLU A 21 1.03 -3.75 -4.51
C GLU A 21 1.29 -4.77 -3.39
N GLY A 22 2.23 -5.70 -3.61
CA GLY A 22 2.62 -6.68 -2.60
C GLY A 22 3.29 -6.05 -1.37
N ASP A 23 4.14 -5.04 -1.57
CA ASP A 23 4.76 -4.32 -0.45
C ASP A 23 3.73 -3.48 0.30
N MET A 24 2.87 -2.78 -0.44
CA MET A 24 1.76 -2.02 0.14
C MET A 24 0.88 -2.93 0.99
N ARG A 25 0.45 -4.08 0.46
CA ARG A 25 -0.39 -5.03 1.18
C ARG A 25 0.22 -5.45 2.51
N LYS A 26 1.49 -5.89 2.50
CA LYS A 26 2.18 -6.36 3.71
C LYS A 26 2.23 -5.29 4.79
N LEU A 27 2.58 -4.06 4.41
CA LEU A 27 2.71 -2.95 5.35
C LEU A 27 1.36 -2.51 5.92
N VAL A 28 0.34 -2.42 5.06
CA VAL A 28 -1.03 -2.08 5.49
C VAL A 28 -1.60 -3.18 6.38
N GLU A 29 -1.46 -4.47 6.03
CA GLU A 29 -1.91 -5.59 6.87
C GLU A 29 -1.24 -5.54 8.25
N ALA A 30 0.08 -5.31 8.29
CA ALA A 30 0.82 -5.21 9.55
C ALA A 30 0.35 -4.02 10.40
N HIS A 31 0.04 -2.88 9.78
CA HIS A 31 -0.54 -1.74 10.48
C HIS A 31 -1.95 -2.05 10.99
N THR A 32 -2.84 -2.52 10.12
CA THR A 32 -4.24 -2.86 10.46
C THR A 32 -4.31 -3.89 11.58
N ARG A 33 -3.46 -4.93 11.55
CA ARG A 33 -3.36 -5.91 12.63
C ARG A 33 -3.06 -5.23 13.97
N ARG A 34 -1.99 -4.42 14.03
CA ARG A 34 -1.61 -3.70 15.26
C ARG A 34 -2.70 -2.76 15.74
N THR A 35 -3.38 -2.07 14.83
CA THR A 35 -4.47 -1.15 15.17
C THR A 35 -5.65 -1.89 15.76
N LEU A 36 -6.08 -3.01 15.16
CA LEU A 36 -7.18 -3.84 15.65
C LEU A 36 -6.84 -4.55 16.97
N GLU A 37 -5.61 -5.05 17.11
CA GLU A 37 -5.12 -5.63 18.37
C GLU A 37 -5.19 -4.63 19.53
N ARG A 38 -4.78 -3.37 19.29
CA ARG A 38 -4.90 -2.29 20.28
C ARG A 38 -6.35 -1.94 20.63
N GLN A 39 -7.28 -2.20 19.72
CA GLN A 39 -8.72 -2.03 19.93
C GLN A 39 -9.38 -3.27 20.58
N GLY A 40 -8.60 -4.30 20.93
CA GLY A 40 -9.11 -5.54 21.53
C GLY A 40 -9.66 -6.55 20.52
N ASN A 41 -9.49 -6.33 19.22
CA ASN A 41 -9.89 -7.27 18.16
C ASN A 41 -8.64 -7.92 17.52
N ALA A 42 -8.20 -9.05 18.06
CA ALA A 42 -7.06 -9.82 17.55
C ALA A 42 -7.42 -10.82 16.44
N THR A 43 -8.61 -10.74 15.84
CA THR A 43 -9.09 -11.76 14.88
C THR A 43 -8.64 -11.51 13.43
N PHE A 44 -8.01 -10.36 13.16
CA PHE A 44 -7.56 -9.99 11.82
C PHE A 44 -6.44 -10.90 11.31
N ARG A 45 -6.75 -11.72 10.30
CA ARG A 45 -5.78 -12.63 9.67
C ARG A 45 -5.04 -12.00 8.48
N GLY A 46 -5.68 -11.08 7.78
CA GLY A 46 -5.16 -10.38 6.61
C GLY A 46 -6.30 -9.85 5.75
N PHE A 47 -5.98 -9.24 4.61
CA PHE A 47 -6.99 -8.86 3.63
C PHE A 47 -7.34 -10.05 2.74
N ASP A 48 -8.61 -10.23 2.44
CA ASP A 48 -9.10 -11.18 1.43
C ASP A 48 -8.75 -10.69 0.02
N ASN A 49 -8.89 -9.37 -0.19
CA ASN A 49 -8.51 -8.69 -1.42
C ASN A 49 -7.79 -7.38 -1.09
N PHE A 50 -6.74 -7.08 -1.86
CA PHE A 50 -6.01 -5.82 -1.75
C PHE A 50 -5.67 -5.35 -3.16
N ARG A 51 -6.03 -4.12 -3.50
CA ARG A 51 -5.81 -3.55 -4.82
C ARG A 51 -5.22 -2.15 -4.70
N LYS A 52 -4.05 -1.94 -5.30
CA LYS A 52 -3.45 -0.62 -5.52
C LYS A 52 -4.28 0.14 -6.57
N GLN A 53 -4.72 1.34 -6.24
CA GLN A 53 -5.54 2.19 -7.13
C GLN A 53 -4.71 3.26 -7.84
N GLY A 54 -3.52 3.57 -7.33
CA GLY A 54 -2.57 4.52 -7.92
C GLY A 54 -1.67 5.14 -6.86
N CYS A 55 -0.56 5.72 -7.28
CA CYS A 55 0.31 6.51 -6.42
C CYS A 55 0.56 7.88 -7.03
N VAL A 56 0.85 8.84 -6.17
CA VAL A 56 1.40 10.13 -6.55
C VAL A 56 2.65 10.39 -5.73
N GLU A 57 3.67 10.98 -6.32
CA GLU A 57 4.82 11.45 -5.55
C GLU A 57 4.34 12.45 -4.48
N ALA A 58 4.78 12.24 -3.24
CA ALA A 58 4.41 13.12 -2.14
C ALA A 58 5.10 14.48 -2.32
N LYS A 59 4.33 15.57 -2.22
CA LYS A 59 4.89 16.92 -2.34
C LYS A 59 5.89 17.17 -1.19
N PRO A 60 7.11 17.67 -1.49
CA PRO A 60 8.06 18.02 -0.44
C PRO A 60 7.52 19.20 0.38
N LYS A 61 7.35 19.01 1.69
CA LYS A 61 7.06 20.11 2.63
C LYS A 61 8.38 20.77 3.03
N GLY A 62 8.87 21.72 2.23
CA GLY A 62 9.85 22.72 2.66
C GLY A 62 11.30 22.26 2.88
N GLY A 63 11.74 21.18 2.25
CA GLY A 63 13.14 20.70 2.32
C GLY A 63 13.63 20.18 0.97
N PRO A 64 14.92 19.79 0.86
CA PRO A 64 15.45 19.18 -0.36
C PRO A 64 14.57 18.00 -0.78
N ILE A 65 14.43 17.79 -2.10
CA ILE A 65 13.58 16.77 -2.70
C ILE A 65 13.95 15.41 -2.12
N GLU A 66 13.21 14.92 -1.13
CA GLU A 66 13.28 13.52 -0.72
C GLU A 66 12.52 12.70 -1.77
N SER A 67 13.18 12.48 -2.90
CA SER A 67 12.72 11.56 -3.94
C SER A 67 12.49 10.17 -3.32
N GLY A 68 11.37 9.53 -3.61
CA GLY A 68 11.04 8.19 -3.11
C GLY A 68 9.98 8.14 -2.00
N GLN A 69 9.22 9.23 -1.79
CA GLN A 69 7.97 9.21 -1.03
C GLN A 69 6.77 9.21 -1.97
N HIS A 70 5.85 8.27 -1.75
CA HIS A 70 4.63 8.13 -2.56
C HIS A 70 3.40 8.09 -1.66
N ASP A 71 2.42 8.95 -1.96
CA ASP A 71 1.07 8.86 -1.43
C ASP A 71 0.28 7.91 -2.35
N CYS A 72 -0.04 6.71 -1.86
CA CYS A 72 -0.73 5.67 -2.63
C CYS A 72 -2.14 5.40 -2.12
N TYR A 73 -3.07 5.22 -3.05
CA TYR A 73 -4.45 4.85 -2.81
C TYR A 73 -4.63 3.35 -2.98
N TYR A 74 -5.44 2.74 -2.12
CA TYR A 74 -5.73 1.31 -2.18
C TYR A 74 -7.15 1.00 -1.72
N ALA A 75 -7.68 -0.10 -2.25
CA ALA A 75 -8.88 -0.75 -1.74
C ALA A 75 -8.49 -2.05 -1.06
N ALA A 76 -8.97 -2.27 0.17
CA ALA A 76 -8.69 -3.48 0.94
C ALA A 76 -9.99 -4.07 1.47
N THR A 77 -10.19 -5.36 1.27
CA THR A 77 -11.36 -6.11 1.73
C THR A 77 -10.93 -7.08 2.82
N PHE A 78 -11.65 -7.10 3.94
CA PHE A 78 -11.47 -8.10 4.99
C PHE A 78 -12.78 -8.39 5.71
N VAL A 79 -12.85 -9.54 6.35
CA VAL A 79 -13.92 -9.88 7.29
C VAL A 79 -13.53 -9.40 8.70
N PRO A 80 -14.23 -8.40 9.29
CA PRO A 80 -13.82 -7.81 10.56
C PRO A 80 -14.05 -8.73 11.77
N GLN A 81 -15.04 -9.63 11.68
CA GLN A 81 -15.33 -10.68 12.66
C GLN A 81 -15.91 -11.90 11.94
N PRO A 82 -15.65 -13.13 12.42
CA PRO A 82 -16.25 -14.34 11.85
C PRO A 82 -17.78 -14.24 11.76
N GLY A 83 -18.35 -14.55 10.59
CA GLY A 83 -19.79 -14.51 10.34
C GLY A 83 -20.35 -13.14 9.93
N GLN A 84 -19.55 -12.07 9.95
CA GLN A 84 -19.93 -10.78 9.37
C GLN A 84 -19.65 -10.75 7.86
N PRO A 85 -20.40 -9.93 7.09
CA PRO A 85 -20.09 -9.72 5.69
C PRO A 85 -18.70 -9.08 5.50
N PRO A 86 -18.01 -9.36 4.39
CA PRO A 86 -16.75 -8.68 4.07
C PRO A 86 -16.93 -7.17 3.96
N LEU A 87 -16.02 -6.42 4.57
CA LEU A 87 -15.97 -4.97 4.50
C LEU A 87 -14.85 -4.55 3.55
N THR A 88 -15.15 -3.67 2.59
CA THR A 88 -14.14 -3.04 1.74
C THR A 88 -13.91 -1.60 2.17
N VAL A 89 -12.65 -1.25 2.43
CA VAL A 89 -12.22 0.10 2.80
C VAL A 89 -11.33 0.67 1.71
N ASN A 90 -11.51 1.95 1.39
CA ASN A 90 -10.58 2.70 0.55
C ASN A 90 -9.66 3.51 1.47
N GLY A 91 -8.36 3.28 1.37
CA GLY A 91 -7.35 3.92 2.19
C GLY A 91 -6.36 4.72 1.36
N LYS A 92 -5.72 5.67 2.03
CA LYS A 92 -4.57 6.40 1.52
C LYS A 92 -3.40 6.16 2.47
N GLY A 93 -2.27 5.73 1.93
CA GLY A 93 -1.04 5.51 2.67
C GLY A 93 0.11 6.33 2.11
N ARG A 94 0.99 6.82 2.97
CA ARG A 94 2.31 7.30 2.55
C ARG A 94 3.33 6.20 2.70
N PHE A 95 4.05 5.95 1.62
CA PHE A 95 5.12 4.98 1.53
C PHE A 95 6.43 5.69 1.26
N ARG A 96 7.47 5.34 2.03
CA ARG A 96 8.79 5.94 1.89
C ARG A 96 9.84 4.85 1.83
N HIS A 97 10.72 4.94 0.84
CA HIS A 97 11.94 4.15 0.81
C HIS A 97 12.96 4.70 1.79
N THR A 98 13.50 3.82 2.63
CA THR A 98 14.59 4.09 3.57
C THR A 98 15.70 3.07 3.34
N ASP A 99 16.87 3.33 3.92
CA ASP A 99 17.99 2.39 4.01
C ASP A 99 17.61 1.03 4.64
N LYS A 100 16.56 1.02 5.48
CA LYS A 100 16.05 -0.16 6.19
C LYS A 100 14.85 -0.84 5.51
N GLY A 101 14.46 -0.37 4.32
CA GLY A 101 13.31 -0.87 3.57
C GLY A 101 12.18 0.16 3.46
N ILE A 102 10.97 -0.31 3.17
CA ILE A 102 9.81 0.54 2.92
C ILE A 102 9.04 0.78 4.24
N THR A 103 8.75 2.04 4.56
CA THR A 103 7.91 2.42 5.70
C THR A 103 6.53 2.87 5.26
N PHE A 104 5.53 2.65 6.10
CA PHE A 104 4.12 3.01 5.86
C PHE A 104 3.59 3.93 6.96
N GLU A 105 2.92 5.01 6.53
CA GLU A 105 2.15 5.92 7.35
C GLU A 105 0.69 5.92 6.83
N ASP A 106 -0.27 5.68 7.72
CA ASP A 106 -1.69 5.75 7.39
C ASP A 106 -2.12 7.22 7.30
N LEU A 107 -2.58 7.65 6.13
CA LEU A 107 -3.10 9.00 5.90
C LEU A 107 -4.63 9.05 6.00
N GLY A 108 -5.26 7.94 6.38
CA GLY A 108 -6.70 7.81 6.56
C GLY A 108 -7.43 7.39 5.29
N ALA A 109 -8.76 7.50 5.34
CA ALA A 109 -9.62 7.12 4.22
C ALA A 109 -9.54 8.14 3.09
N GLN A 110 -9.68 7.67 1.85
CA GLN A 110 -9.94 8.55 0.72
C GLN A 110 -11.32 9.21 0.91
N PRO A 111 -11.45 10.56 0.85
CA PRO A 111 -12.75 11.19 0.85
C PRO A 111 -13.59 10.70 -0.34
N ARG A 112 -14.86 10.39 -0.09
CA ARG A 112 -15.81 9.85 -1.07
C ARG A 112 -16.23 10.90 -2.09
#